data_AF-A0A520UJ37-F1
#
_entry.id   AF-A0A520UJ37-F1
#
_cell.length_a   1.000
_cell.length_b   1.000
_cell.length_c   1.000
_cell.angle_alpha   90.00
_cell.angle_beta   90.00
_cell.angle_gamma   90.00
#
_symmetry.space_group_name_H-M   'P 1'
#
loop_
_entity.id
_entity.type
_entity.pdbx_description
1 polymer ?
#
loop_
_entity_poly.entity_id
_entity_poly.type
_entity_poly.pdbx_seq_one_letter_code
_entity_poly.pdbx_strand_id
1 'polypeptide(L)'
;MLYPAELRDLFNECKFKKICLNLKISIVFIYLKIMDTYVSILLWVIPGFMVMMTFEILYGHFTNKQTYTFMDTLSSLSSGITNILKDSLGLVVVILSYPYILDSIAFFDLESSILLYFVAFVCIDFASYWNHRLNHKVNIFWNRHIIHHSSEEFNLACALRQSISAWIGFGALFLIPAAFFGVPPEIIALLAPLHLFAQFWYHTQHIGKLGFLEYIIVTPSQHRVHHAINPIYIDKNLSAIFCIWDRVFGTFQEELDDEPPVYGVLKPVNTWNPLLINFQHAFNVIQDAYNTSSLKDKFRIWFMPTGWRPTDVIDKFPRNIIKDPHTRSKYGPNYSFFLKFVAVFHFVSINFLVYFFLSNFSIVEDDFKLLFGIIIFIAVFGFTSLLDLYKWAPYFEMIRSFMSILVLYYINDQYLLTNYNSEFTLMILYFILSIIISTIIIFYKNHVLIRFGNKIT
;
A
#
# COMPACT_ATOMS: atom_id res chain seq x y z
N MET A 1 -32.13 59.43 -0.43
CA MET A 1 -31.28 58.68 -1.38
C MET A 1 -29.88 58.60 -0.79
N LEU A 2 -29.22 57.44 -0.95
CA LEU A 2 -27.79 57.16 -0.69
C LEU A 2 -27.44 56.76 0.75
N TYR A 3 -27.60 55.46 1.03
CA TYR A 3 -26.65 54.75 1.91
C TYR A 3 -25.37 54.46 1.10
N PRO A 4 -24.16 54.55 1.69
CA PRO A 4 -22.90 54.43 0.96
C PRO A 4 -22.64 52.98 0.54
N ALA A 5 -22.03 52.81 -0.64
CA ALA A 5 -21.72 51.53 -1.27
C ALA A 5 -20.65 50.68 -0.56
N GLU A 6 -20.11 51.12 0.58
CA GLU A 6 -18.93 50.51 1.23
C GLU A 6 -19.26 49.51 2.35
N LEU A 7 -20.53 49.31 2.70
CA LEU A 7 -20.96 48.33 3.72
C LEU A 7 -21.47 47.00 3.15
N ARG A 8 -21.56 46.87 1.82
CA ARG A 8 -22.02 45.63 1.16
C ARG A 8 -20.90 44.60 0.98
N ASP A 9 -19.65 45.05 0.84
CA ASP A 9 -18.51 44.15 0.61
C ASP A 9 -17.96 43.55 1.92
N LEU A 10 -18.04 44.28 3.04
CA LEU A 10 -17.64 43.78 4.37
C LEU A 10 -18.55 42.66 4.91
N PHE A 11 -19.84 42.67 4.56
CA PHE A 11 -20.75 41.59 4.95
C PHE A 11 -20.60 40.35 4.08
N ASN A 12 -20.27 40.50 2.79
CA ASN A 12 -20.02 39.36 1.91
C ASN A 12 -18.67 38.71 2.21
N GLU A 13 -17.58 39.47 2.42
CA GLU A 13 -16.28 38.89 2.79
C GLU A 13 -16.29 38.21 4.16
N CYS A 14 -16.99 38.76 5.15
CA CYS A 14 -17.03 38.17 6.49
C CYS A 14 -17.91 36.90 6.52
N LYS A 15 -19.00 36.86 5.76
CA LYS A 15 -19.83 35.65 5.61
C LYS A 15 -19.09 34.59 4.79
N PHE A 16 -18.36 34.96 3.72
CA PHE A 16 -17.53 34.03 2.95
C PHE A 16 -16.34 33.50 3.75
N LYS A 17 -15.61 34.35 4.49
CA LYS A 17 -14.54 33.89 5.38
C LYS A 17 -15.06 33.00 6.50
N LYS A 18 -16.21 33.32 7.10
CA LYS A 18 -16.81 32.50 8.17
C LYS A 18 -17.38 31.19 7.63
N ILE A 19 -17.94 31.19 6.42
CA ILE A 19 -18.36 29.97 5.71
C ILE A 19 -17.13 29.15 5.31
N CYS A 20 -16.08 29.73 4.73
CA CYS A 20 -14.85 29.02 4.39
C CYS A 20 -14.09 28.52 5.62
N LEU A 21 -14.10 29.26 6.74
CA LEU A 21 -13.48 28.84 7.98
C LEU A 21 -14.29 27.73 8.65
N ASN A 22 -15.63 27.85 8.68
CA ASN A 22 -16.51 26.80 9.17
C ASN A 22 -16.46 25.56 8.26
N LEU A 23 -16.40 25.72 6.93
CA LEU A 23 -16.18 24.62 6.00
C LEU A 23 -14.83 23.96 6.24
N LYS A 24 -13.75 24.74 6.39
CA LYS A 24 -12.41 24.18 6.69
C LYS A 24 -12.42 23.42 8.01
N ILE A 25 -13.03 23.97 9.06
CA ILE A 25 -13.15 23.32 10.37
C ILE A 25 -14.02 22.07 10.27
N SER A 26 -15.16 22.12 9.59
CA SER A 26 -16.04 20.97 9.36
C SER A 26 -15.36 19.90 8.50
N ILE A 27 -14.62 20.26 7.45
CA ILE A 27 -13.85 19.33 6.61
C ILE A 27 -12.76 18.65 7.44
N VAL A 28 -12.01 19.39 8.24
CA VAL A 28 -10.98 18.83 9.15
C VAL A 28 -11.63 17.90 10.17
N PHE A 29 -12.75 18.29 10.78
CA PHE A 29 -13.44 17.47 11.76
C PHE A 29 -14.04 16.19 11.16
N ILE A 30 -14.66 16.28 9.98
CA ILE A 30 -15.16 15.13 9.23
C ILE A 30 -14.00 14.19 8.88
N TYR A 31 -12.86 14.75 8.43
CA TYR A 31 -11.66 13.98 8.11
C TYR A 31 -11.12 13.21 9.34
N LEU A 32 -11.01 13.88 10.49
CA LEU A 32 -10.58 13.24 11.74
C LEU A 32 -11.53 12.11 12.16
N LYS A 33 -12.85 12.34 12.10
CA LYS A 33 -13.85 11.32 12.44
C LYS A 33 -13.84 10.12 11.49
N ILE A 34 -13.62 10.37 10.20
CA ILE A 34 -13.44 9.30 9.20
C ILE A 34 -12.19 8.49 9.54
N MET A 35 -11.11 9.15 9.94
CA MET A 35 -9.86 8.48 10.29
C MET A 35 -9.99 7.60 11.54
N ASP A 36 -10.63 8.10 12.59
CA ASP A 36 -10.88 7.30 13.80
C ASP A 36 -11.73 6.06 13.51
N THR A 37 -12.74 6.23 12.64
CA THR A 37 -13.60 5.12 12.20
C THR A 37 -12.80 4.09 11.41
N TYR A 38 -11.96 4.54 10.48
CA TYR A 38 -11.06 3.68 9.70
C TYR A 38 -10.12 2.88 10.60
N VAL A 39 -9.44 3.54 11.53
CA VAL A 39 -8.52 2.88 12.49
C VAL A 39 -9.27 1.86 13.35
N SER A 40 -10.48 2.20 13.82
CA SER A 40 -11.31 1.28 14.59
C SER A 40 -11.68 0.02 13.80
N ILE A 41 -11.97 0.16 12.50
CA ILE A 41 -12.25 -0.98 11.63
C ILE A 41 -11.00 -1.86 11.45
N LEU A 42 -9.82 -1.26 11.30
CA LEU A 42 -8.56 -1.99 11.13
C LEU A 42 -8.26 -2.91 12.33
N LEU A 43 -8.59 -2.50 13.55
CA LEU A 43 -8.41 -3.33 14.75
C LEU A 43 -9.19 -4.66 14.69
N TRP A 44 -10.28 -4.73 13.91
CA TRP A 44 -11.04 -5.95 13.66
C TRP A 44 -10.60 -6.69 12.40
N VAL A 45 -10.32 -5.95 11.33
CA VAL A 45 -9.97 -6.52 10.03
C VAL A 45 -8.61 -7.21 10.06
N ILE A 46 -7.61 -6.62 10.73
CA ILE A 46 -6.25 -7.19 10.81
C ILE A 46 -6.27 -8.60 11.45
N PRO A 47 -6.86 -8.82 12.64
CA PRO A 47 -7.03 -10.17 13.18
C PRO A 47 -7.77 -11.12 12.23
N GLY A 48 -8.82 -10.65 11.56
CA GLY A 48 -9.57 -11.45 10.58
C GLY A 48 -8.69 -11.94 9.43
N PHE A 49 -7.86 -11.06 8.87
CA PHE A 49 -6.88 -11.40 7.83
C PHE A 49 -5.85 -12.41 8.35
N MET A 50 -5.33 -12.23 9.57
CA MET A 50 -4.37 -13.16 10.17
C MET A 50 -4.96 -14.57 10.38
N VAL A 51 -6.23 -14.67 10.77
CA VAL A 51 -6.94 -15.95 10.90
C VAL A 51 -7.08 -16.63 9.54
N MET A 52 -7.53 -15.90 8.51
CA MET A 52 -7.68 -16.46 7.16
C MET A 52 -6.34 -16.90 6.56
N MET A 53 -5.28 -16.11 6.73
CA MET A 53 -3.92 -16.49 6.32
C MET A 53 -3.44 -17.74 7.05
N THR A 54 -3.64 -17.82 8.36
CA THR A 54 -3.26 -19.00 9.16
C THR A 54 -3.98 -20.24 8.67
N PHE A 55 -5.29 -20.12 8.37
CA PHE A 55 -6.07 -21.20 7.79
C PHE A 55 -5.51 -21.64 6.43
N GLU A 56 -5.19 -20.71 5.52
CA GLU A 56 -4.60 -21.03 4.22
C GLU A 56 -3.23 -21.72 4.37
N ILE A 57 -2.37 -21.22 5.26
CA ILE A 57 -1.05 -21.81 5.56
C ILE A 57 -1.22 -23.25 6.06
N LEU A 58 -2.15 -23.50 7.00
CA LEU A 58 -2.42 -24.82 7.54
C LEU A 58 -2.98 -25.75 6.46
N TYR A 59 -3.93 -25.27 5.64
CA TYR A 59 -4.45 -26.02 4.51
C TYR A 59 -3.35 -26.42 3.53
N GLY A 60 -2.50 -25.48 3.12
CA GLY A 60 -1.35 -25.74 2.25
C GLY A 60 -0.35 -26.74 2.84
N HIS A 61 -0.12 -26.68 4.15
CA HIS A 61 0.74 -27.65 4.86
C HIS A 61 0.16 -29.06 4.86
N PHE A 62 -1.10 -29.23 5.28
CA PHE A 62 -1.73 -30.55 5.38
C PHE A 62 -2.05 -31.17 4.01
N THR A 63 -2.19 -30.37 2.96
CA THR A 63 -2.41 -30.85 1.58
C THR A 63 -1.13 -30.99 0.75
N ASN A 64 0.04 -30.68 1.32
CA ASN A 64 1.34 -30.62 0.62
C ASN A 64 1.35 -29.68 -0.60
N LYS A 65 0.57 -28.59 -0.55
CA LYS A 65 0.46 -27.56 -1.60
C LYS A 65 0.83 -26.18 -1.07
N GLN A 66 1.90 -26.06 -0.27
CA GLN A 66 2.26 -24.79 0.36
C GLN A 66 2.61 -23.70 -0.67
N THR A 67 1.93 -22.55 -0.57
CA THR A 67 2.09 -21.38 -1.43
C THR A 67 2.82 -20.22 -0.74
N TYR A 68 3.09 -20.33 0.56
CA TYR A 68 3.78 -19.33 1.36
C TYR A 68 5.27 -19.64 1.45
N THR A 69 6.08 -18.60 1.32
CA THR A 69 7.48 -18.62 1.76
C THR A 69 7.68 -17.65 2.90
N PHE A 70 8.53 -18.01 3.86
CA PHE A 70 8.65 -17.29 5.13
C PHE A 70 9.03 -15.81 4.94
N MET A 71 10.04 -15.51 4.12
CA MET A 71 10.49 -14.12 3.93
C MET A 71 9.55 -13.29 3.07
N ASP A 72 8.95 -13.88 2.03
CA ASP A 72 7.95 -13.17 1.23
C ASP A 72 6.71 -12.82 2.05
N THR A 73 6.29 -13.73 2.95
CA THR A 73 5.18 -13.49 3.88
C THR A 73 5.49 -12.31 4.81
N LEU A 74 6.69 -12.30 5.42
CA LEU A 74 7.13 -11.18 6.28
C LEU A 74 7.20 -9.86 5.51
N SER A 75 7.72 -9.87 4.27
CA SER A 75 7.76 -8.70 3.39
C SER A 75 6.35 -8.18 3.08
N SER A 76 5.41 -9.08 2.77
CA SER A 76 4.02 -8.74 2.48
C SER A 76 3.30 -8.13 3.69
N LEU A 77 3.46 -8.74 4.87
CA LEU A 77 2.92 -8.20 6.13
C LEU A 77 3.54 -6.85 6.50
N SER A 78 4.84 -6.69 6.29
CA SER A 78 5.54 -5.42 6.52
C SER A 78 5.06 -4.32 5.58
N SER A 79 4.71 -4.65 4.33
CA SER A 79 4.08 -3.72 3.40
C SER A 79 2.72 -3.24 3.94
N GLY A 80 1.90 -4.16 4.46
CA GLY A 80 0.62 -3.83 5.07
C GLY A 80 0.78 -2.86 6.25
N ILE A 81 1.78 -3.08 7.10
CA ILE A 81 2.12 -2.15 8.20
C ILE A 81 2.41 -0.75 7.66
N THR A 82 3.28 -0.63 6.66
CA THR A 82 3.66 0.69 6.12
C THR A 82 2.49 1.42 5.46
N ASN A 83 1.60 0.68 4.79
CA ASN A 83 0.38 1.26 4.20
C ASN A 83 -0.60 1.72 5.28
N ILE A 84 -0.88 0.90 6.29
CA ILE A 84 -1.74 1.28 7.43
C ILE A 84 -1.22 2.56 8.09
N LEU A 85 0.08 2.67 8.37
CA LEU A 85 0.64 3.89 8.96
C LEU A 85 0.42 5.10 8.06
N LYS A 86 0.72 4.98 6.77
CA LYS A 86 0.58 6.07 5.79
C LYS A 86 -0.88 6.52 5.66
N ASP A 87 -1.82 5.57 5.63
CA ASP A 87 -3.25 5.87 5.47
C ASP A 87 -3.87 6.40 6.76
N SER A 88 -3.55 5.80 7.93
CA SER A 88 -4.01 6.29 9.24
C SER A 88 -3.49 7.70 9.55
N LEU A 89 -2.25 8.03 9.15
CA LEU A 89 -1.71 9.38 9.29
C LEU A 89 -2.24 10.35 8.22
N GLY A 90 -3.02 9.87 7.25
CA GLY A 90 -3.59 10.73 6.23
C GLY A 90 -2.58 11.39 5.31
N LEU A 91 -1.43 10.75 5.06
CA LEU A 91 -0.31 11.33 4.29
C LEU A 91 -0.57 11.28 2.78
N VAL A 92 -1.63 11.98 2.34
CA VAL A 92 -2.02 12.11 0.94
C VAL A 92 -2.35 13.57 0.63
N VAL A 93 -1.77 14.09 -0.45
CA VAL A 93 -2.14 15.37 -1.04
C VAL A 93 -3.31 15.14 -1.99
N VAL A 94 -4.50 15.54 -1.58
CA VAL A 94 -5.71 15.46 -2.40
C VAL A 94 -5.76 16.68 -3.32
N ILE A 95 -5.59 16.48 -4.64
CA ILE A 95 -5.66 17.57 -5.63
C ILE A 95 -7.11 18.00 -5.83
N LEU A 96 -8.02 17.03 -5.90
CA LEU A 96 -9.44 17.24 -6.11
C LEU A 96 -10.21 16.34 -5.16
N SER A 97 -11.04 16.93 -4.30
CA SER A 97 -11.83 16.19 -3.31
C SER A 97 -13.19 15.79 -3.89
N TYR A 98 -13.72 14.65 -3.43
CA TYR A 98 -15.06 14.22 -3.82
C TYR A 98 -16.17 15.22 -3.45
N PRO A 99 -16.18 15.81 -2.22
CA PRO A 99 -17.18 16.83 -1.87
C PRO A 99 -17.18 18.02 -2.85
N TYR A 100 -16.02 18.47 -3.30
CA TYR A 100 -15.94 19.56 -4.28
C TYR A 100 -16.57 19.19 -5.63
N ILE A 101 -16.35 17.95 -6.10
CA ILE A 101 -16.98 17.45 -7.33
C ILE A 101 -18.49 17.38 -7.14
N LEU A 102 -18.94 16.76 -6.05
CA LEU A 102 -20.36 16.63 -5.70
C LEU A 102 -21.06 18.00 -5.73
N ASP A 103 -20.54 18.99 -5.00
CA ASP A 103 -21.12 20.34 -4.96
C ASP A 103 -21.17 21.03 -6.34
N SER A 104 -20.29 20.62 -7.27
CA SER A 104 -20.19 21.23 -8.60
C SER A 104 -21.09 20.58 -9.64
N ILE A 105 -21.39 19.28 -9.54
CA ILE A 105 -22.07 18.50 -10.60
C ILE A 105 -23.26 17.68 -10.13
N ALA A 106 -23.58 17.65 -8.83
CA ALA A 106 -24.75 16.93 -8.33
C ALA A 106 -26.01 17.40 -9.05
N PHE A 107 -26.69 16.46 -9.70
CA PHE A 107 -27.93 16.73 -10.41
C PHE A 107 -29.16 16.24 -9.64
N PHE A 108 -28.97 15.23 -8.78
CA PHE A 108 -30.01 14.65 -7.94
C PHE A 108 -29.65 14.84 -6.47
N ASP A 109 -30.66 15.14 -5.65
CA ASP A 109 -30.57 15.06 -4.20
C ASP A 109 -31.38 13.83 -3.77
N LEU A 110 -30.68 12.71 -3.56
CA LEU A 110 -31.31 11.43 -3.27
C LEU A 110 -31.30 11.17 -1.76
N GLU A 111 -32.47 10.89 -1.20
CA GLU A 111 -32.57 10.40 0.17
C GLU A 111 -31.82 9.07 0.33
N SER A 112 -31.21 8.89 1.49
CA SER A 112 -30.49 7.67 1.86
C SER A 112 -31.42 6.46 1.78
N SER A 113 -31.11 5.53 0.87
CA SER A 113 -31.87 4.30 0.63
C SER A 113 -30.92 3.14 0.33
N ILE A 114 -31.36 1.91 0.53
CA ILE A 114 -30.56 0.70 0.20
C ILE A 114 -30.11 0.73 -1.26
N LEU A 115 -30.96 1.23 -2.16
CA LEU A 115 -30.63 1.39 -3.58
C LEU A 115 -29.47 2.37 -3.76
N LEU A 116 -29.44 3.49 -3.03
CA LEU A 116 -28.35 4.47 -3.10
C LEU A 116 -27.01 3.86 -2.66
N TYR A 117 -26.99 3.04 -1.60
CA TYR A 117 -25.79 2.31 -1.19
C TYR A 117 -25.31 1.34 -2.26
N PHE A 118 -26.21 0.62 -2.91
CA PHE A 118 -25.86 -0.27 -4.02
C PHE A 118 -25.30 0.51 -5.22
N VAL A 119 -25.95 1.59 -5.63
CA VAL A 119 -25.47 2.48 -6.70
C VAL A 119 -24.10 3.07 -6.37
N ALA A 120 -23.91 3.54 -5.13
CA ALA A 120 -22.63 4.03 -4.65
C ALA A 120 -21.54 2.96 -4.72
N PHE A 121 -21.83 1.73 -4.30
CA PHE A 121 -20.90 0.61 -4.37
C PHE A 121 -20.49 0.28 -5.81
N VAL A 122 -21.44 0.26 -6.75
CA VAL A 122 -21.16 0.07 -8.19
C VAL A 122 -20.31 1.21 -8.75
N CYS A 123 -20.57 2.46 -8.35
CA CYS A 123 -19.75 3.61 -8.76
C CYS A 123 -18.32 3.54 -8.21
N ILE A 124 -18.15 3.11 -6.96
CA ILE A 124 -16.83 2.88 -6.36
C ILE A 124 -16.09 1.78 -7.12
N ASP A 125 -16.77 0.69 -7.48
CA ASP A 125 -16.16 -0.41 -8.23
C ASP A 125 -15.74 0.01 -9.65
N PHE A 126 -16.58 0.79 -10.34
CA PHE A 126 -16.22 1.42 -11.62
C PHE A 126 -15.01 2.35 -11.48
N ALA A 127 -14.98 3.17 -10.42
CA ALA A 127 -13.86 4.05 -10.14
C ALA A 127 -12.57 3.27 -9.89
N SER A 128 -12.67 2.16 -9.15
CA SER A 128 -11.57 1.24 -8.90
C SER A 128 -11.02 0.67 -10.20
N TYR A 129 -11.89 0.19 -11.12
CA TYR A 129 -11.47 -0.33 -12.42
C TYR A 129 -10.60 0.67 -13.20
N TRP A 130 -11.04 1.94 -13.31
CA TRP A 130 -10.29 2.94 -14.07
C TRP A 130 -8.99 3.36 -13.40
N ASN A 131 -8.99 3.54 -12.08
CA ASN A 131 -7.77 3.82 -11.33
C ASN A 131 -6.77 2.66 -11.46
N HIS A 132 -7.26 1.42 -11.38
CA HIS A 132 -6.46 0.22 -11.53
C HIS A 132 -5.88 0.08 -12.94
N ARG A 133 -6.70 0.31 -13.98
CA ARG A 133 -6.26 0.33 -15.37
C ARG A 133 -5.21 1.39 -15.64
N LEU A 134 -5.34 2.59 -15.09
CA LEU A 134 -4.32 3.62 -15.20
C LEU A 134 -3.01 3.23 -14.51
N ASN A 135 -3.10 2.61 -13.32
CA ASN A 135 -1.93 2.11 -12.62
C ASN A 135 -1.17 1.08 -13.46
N HIS A 136 -1.85 0.18 -14.16
CA HIS A 136 -1.19 -0.79 -15.05
C HIS A 136 -0.67 -0.18 -16.36
N LYS A 137 -1.39 0.79 -16.93
CA LYS A 137 -1.11 1.27 -18.29
C LYS A 137 -0.16 2.45 -18.39
N VAL A 138 0.13 3.19 -17.33
CA VAL A 138 0.91 4.44 -17.41
C VAL A 138 2.10 4.43 -16.45
N ASN A 139 3.30 4.74 -16.94
CA ASN A 139 4.55 4.67 -16.18
C ASN A 139 4.49 5.36 -14.80
N ILE A 140 3.96 6.59 -14.71
CA ILE A 140 3.89 7.32 -13.43
C ILE A 140 2.96 6.63 -12.42
N PHE A 141 1.86 6.02 -12.88
CA PHE A 141 0.87 5.40 -12.02
C PHE A 141 1.23 3.95 -11.65
N TRP A 142 2.04 3.26 -12.45
CA TRP A 142 2.55 1.93 -12.08
C TRP A 142 3.32 1.93 -10.77
N ASN A 143 4.01 3.03 -10.44
CA ASN A 143 4.70 3.16 -9.17
C ASN A 143 3.75 2.98 -7.96
N ARG A 144 2.46 3.34 -8.11
CA ARG A 144 1.42 3.22 -7.08
C ARG A 144 0.90 1.80 -6.90
N HIS A 145 1.31 0.85 -7.72
CA HIS A 145 0.71 -0.48 -7.74
C HIS A 145 1.72 -1.62 -7.91
N ILE A 146 2.94 -1.35 -8.39
CA ILE A 146 4.00 -2.35 -8.55
C ILE A 146 4.26 -3.19 -7.29
N ILE A 147 4.16 -2.60 -6.09
CA ILE A 147 4.37 -3.36 -4.85
C ILE A 147 3.34 -4.47 -4.69
N HIS A 148 2.09 -4.27 -5.12
CA HIS A 148 1.04 -5.27 -5.07
C HIS A 148 1.41 -6.52 -5.88
N HIS A 149 2.00 -6.31 -7.06
CA HIS A 149 2.47 -7.38 -7.94
C HIS A 149 3.87 -7.91 -7.60
N SER A 150 4.56 -7.31 -6.64
CA SER A 150 5.99 -7.60 -6.42
C SER A 150 6.27 -8.96 -5.79
N SER A 151 5.27 -9.63 -5.19
CA SER A 151 5.48 -10.99 -4.67
C SER A 151 5.68 -11.97 -5.82
N GLU A 152 6.63 -12.86 -5.63
CA GLU A 152 6.88 -13.98 -6.53
C GLU A 152 6.08 -15.23 -6.16
N GLU A 153 5.33 -15.15 -5.06
CA GLU A 153 4.31 -16.09 -4.62
C GLU A 153 2.92 -15.46 -4.82
N PHE A 154 1.87 -16.28 -4.68
CA PHE A 154 0.50 -15.78 -4.71
C PHE A 154 -0.35 -16.49 -3.65
N ASN A 155 -0.77 -15.74 -2.65
CA ASN A 155 -1.48 -16.19 -1.46
C ASN A 155 -2.08 -14.98 -0.72
N LEU A 156 -2.84 -15.20 0.36
CA LEU A 156 -3.57 -14.12 1.03
C LEU A 156 -2.64 -13.02 1.60
N ALA A 157 -1.38 -13.32 1.91
CA ALA A 157 -0.43 -12.28 2.34
C ALA A 157 -0.19 -11.24 1.23
N CYS A 158 -0.23 -11.64 -0.04
CA CYS A 158 0.02 -10.76 -1.18
C CYS A 158 -1.00 -9.61 -1.25
N ALA A 159 -2.23 -9.83 -0.77
CA ALA A 159 -3.25 -8.80 -0.66
C ALA A 159 -2.81 -7.61 0.21
N LEU A 160 -1.88 -7.84 1.15
CA LEU A 160 -1.37 -6.84 2.07
C LEU A 160 -0.19 -6.03 1.51
N ARG A 161 0.29 -6.36 0.29
CA ARG A 161 1.27 -5.56 -0.43
C ARG A 161 0.64 -4.28 -0.99
N GLN A 162 0.27 -3.37 -0.09
CA GLN A 162 -0.37 -2.10 -0.40
C GLN A 162 0.65 -0.98 -0.55
N SER A 163 0.31 0.00 -1.39
CA SER A 163 1.21 1.09 -1.76
C SER A 163 1.29 2.17 -0.68
N ILE A 164 2.51 2.68 -0.50
CA ILE A 164 2.73 3.96 0.19
C ILE A 164 3.04 5.08 -0.80
N SER A 165 3.39 4.74 -2.05
CA SER A 165 3.83 5.71 -3.07
C SER A 165 2.70 6.51 -3.72
N ALA A 166 1.45 6.26 -3.34
CA ALA A 166 0.25 6.95 -3.81
C ALA A 166 0.00 8.28 -3.04
N TRP A 167 0.94 9.21 -3.08
CA TRP A 167 0.88 10.50 -2.35
C TRP A 167 -0.06 11.53 -2.97
N ILE A 168 -0.41 11.36 -4.25
CA ILE A 168 -1.31 12.26 -4.98
C ILE A 168 -2.67 11.58 -5.12
N GLY A 169 -3.69 12.18 -4.50
CA GLY A 169 -5.08 11.74 -4.56
C GLY A 169 -5.80 12.37 -5.75
N PHE A 170 -6.07 11.58 -6.78
CA PHE A 170 -6.91 11.95 -7.93
C PHE A 170 -8.09 11.00 -8.16
N GLY A 171 -8.25 9.99 -7.28
CA GLY A 171 -9.30 8.96 -7.41
C GLY A 171 -10.73 9.54 -7.43
N ALA A 172 -10.94 10.71 -6.82
CA ALA A 172 -12.21 11.42 -6.86
C ALA A 172 -12.69 11.72 -8.28
N LEU A 173 -11.79 11.89 -9.26
CA LEU A 173 -12.15 12.08 -10.67
C LEU A 173 -12.95 10.91 -11.23
N PHE A 174 -12.68 9.68 -10.77
CA PHE A 174 -13.42 8.51 -11.24
C PHE A 174 -14.74 8.30 -10.49
N LEU A 175 -14.97 9.05 -9.41
CA LEU A 175 -16.23 9.08 -8.66
C LEU A 175 -17.24 10.11 -9.23
N ILE A 176 -16.96 10.71 -10.40
CA ILE A 176 -17.93 11.56 -11.11
C ILE A 176 -19.31 10.90 -11.25
N PRO A 177 -19.44 9.60 -11.59
CA PRO A 177 -20.74 8.94 -11.62
C PRO A 177 -21.46 8.96 -10.26
N ALA A 178 -20.75 8.74 -9.15
CA ALA A 178 -21.33 8.82 -7.81
C ALA A 178 -21.79 10.24 -7.47
N ALA A 179 -20.98 11.25 -7.82
CA ALA A 179 -21.33 12.65 -7.64
C ALA A 179 -22.54 13.06 -8.49
N PHE A 180 -22.63 12.57 -9.73
CA PHE A 180 -23.78 12.80 -10.60
C PHE A 180 -25.09 12.29 -9.97
N PHE A 181 -25.06 11.12 -9.32
CA PHE A 181 -26.19 10.55 -8.57
C PHE A 181 -26.39 11.17 -7.18
N GLY A 182 -25.61 12.18 -6.79
CA GLY A 182 -25.80 12.86 -5.50
C GLY A 182 -25.35 12.03 -4.29
N VAL A 183 -24.47 11.04 -4.45
CA VAL A 183 -24.07 10.15 -3.35
C VAL A 183 -23.34 10.95 -2.26
N PRO A 184 -23.81 10.94 -0.99
CA PRO A 184 -23.15 11.64 0.10
C PRO A 184 -21.72 11.16 0.36
N PRO A 185 -20.75 12.04 0.70
CA PRO A 185 -19.38 11.66 1.00
C PRO A 185 -19.24 10.62 2.13
N GLU A 186 -20.15 10.64 3.10
CA GLU A 186 -20.18 9.69 4.22
C GLU A 186 -20.44 8.25 3.75
N ILE A 187 -21.28 8.08 2.72
CA ILE A 187 -21.52 6.76 2.12
C ILE A 187 -20.24 6.27 1.43
N ILE A 188 -19.54 7.14 0.70
CA ILE A 188 -18.25 6.80 0.08
C ILE A 188 -17.22 6.43 1.14
N ALA A 189 -17.11 7.21 2.21
CA ALA A 189 -16.17 6.97 3.30
C ALA A 189 -16.43 5.64 4.03
N LEU A 190 -17.69 5.22 4.13
CA LEU A 190 -18.07 3.91 4.69
C LEU A 190 -17.80 2.76 3.72
N LEU A 191 -18.20 2.91 2.45
CA LEU A 191 -18.14 1.82 1.47
C LEU A 191 -16.74 1.59 0.90
N ALA A 192 -15.89 2.62 0.80
CA ALA A 192 -14.56 2.46 0.19
C ALA A 192 -13.64 1.49 0.95
N PRO A 193 -13.52 1.53 2.30
CA PRO A 193 -12.79 0.50 3.03
C PRO A 193 -13.41 -0.90 2.89
N LEU A 194 -14.73 -1.01 2.91
CA LEU A 194 -15.42 -2.30 2.73
C LEU A 194 -15.15 -2.90 1.35
N HIS A 195 -15.19 -2.06 0.31
CA HIS A 195 -14.82 -2.43 -1.07
C HIS A 195 -13.37 -2.89 -1.17
N LEU A 196 -12.44 -2.20 -0.50
CA LEU A 196 -11.03 -2.61 -0.43
C LEU A 196 -10.86 -3.96 0.27
N PHE A 197 -11.48 -4.15 1.44
CA PHE A 197 -11.32 -5.39 2.21
C PHE A 197 -12.02 -6.59 1.57
N ALA A 198 -13.11 -6.36 0.83
CA ALA A 198 -13.81 -7.40 0.07
C ALA A 198 -12.94 -8.02 -1.04
N GLN A 199 -11.82 -7.41 -1.41
CA GLN A 199 -10.87 -7.92 -2.39
C GLN A 199 -9.88 -8.93 -1.81
N PHE A 200 -9.78 -9.05 -0.49
CA PHE A 200 -8.75 -9.87 0.16
C PHE A 200 -8.85 -11.35 -0.23
N TRP A 201 -10.05 -11.93 -0.19
CA TRP A 201 -10.28 -13.38 -0.23
C TRP A 201 -9.82 -14.07 -1.52
N TYR A 202 -9.78 -13.35 -2.65
CA TYR A 202 -9.45 -13.96 -3.93
C TYR A 202 -7.95 -14.10 -4.20
N HIS A 203 -7.09 -13.71 -3.27
CA HIS A 203 -5.64 -13.88 -3.35
C HIS A 203 -5.25 -15.30 -2.91
N THR A 204 -5.61 -16.30 -3.71
CA THR A 204 -5.29 -17.70 -3.38
C THR A 204 -5.11 -18.56 -4.62
N GLN A 205 -4.25 -19.56 -4.51
CA GLN A 205 -4.10 -20.61 -5.53
C GLN A 205 -4.95 -21.86 -5.22
N HIS A 206 -5.61 -21.90 -4.05
CA HIS A 206 -6.31 -23.10 -3.58
C HIS A 206 -7.74 -23.23 -4.09
N ILE A 207 -8.29 -22.15 -4.64
CA ILE A 207 -9.64 -22.11 -5.22
C ILE A 207 -9.50 -22.05 -6.74
N GLY A 208 -10.04 -23.07 -7.42
CA GLY A 208 -10.06 -23.14 -8.88
C GLY A 208 -11.06 -22.16 -9.52
N LYS A 209 -11.46 -22.46 -10.76
CA LYS A 209 -12.53 -21.70 -11.45
C LYS A 209 -13.87 -21.91 -10.75
N LEU A 210 -14.67 -20.84 -10.67
CA LEU A 210 -15.99 -20.86 -10.01
C LEU A 210 -17.18 -20.86 -10.99
N GLY A 211 -16.91 -21.18 -12.26
CA GLY A 211 -17.94 -21.32 -13.29
C GLY A 211 -18.72 -20.02 -13.51
N PHE A 212 -20.04 -20.06 -13.34
CA PHE A 212 -20.92 -18.92 -13.59
C PHE A 212 -20.56 -17.66 -12.76
N LEU A 213 -19.96 -17.83 -11.57
CA LEU A 213 -19.56 -16.68 -10.75
C LEU A 213 -18.51 -15.80 -11.43
N GLU A 214 -17.70 -16.34 -12.35
CA GLU A 214 -16.67 -15.61 -13.12
C GLU A 214 -17.25 -14.65 -14.18
N TYR A 215 -18.59 -14.57 -14.26
CA TYR A 215 -19.31 -13.60 -15.07
C TYR A 215 -19.96 -12.49 -14.24
N ILE A 216 -19.93 -12.59 -12.90
CA ILE A 216 -20.54 -11.63 -11.99
C ILE A 216 -19.47 -10.95 -11.14
N ILE A 217 -18.66 -11.74 -10.43
CA ILE A 217 -17.65 -11.26 -9.50
C ILE A 217 -16.26 -11.68 -9.93
N VAL A 218 -15.24 -10.94 -9.50
CA VAL A 218 -13.83 -11.33 -9.64
C VAL A 218 -13.56 -12.54 -8.75
N THR A 219 -13.02 -13.59 -9.35
CA THR A 219 -12.68 -14.85 -8.67
C THR A 219 -11.18 -15.03 -8.50
N PRO A 220 -10.73 -15.99 -7.66
CA PRO A 220 -9.31 -16.32 -7.51
C PRO A 220 -8.61 -16.65 -8.83
N SER A 221 -9.28 -17.36 -9.74
CA SER A 221 -8.78 -17.66 -11.09
C SER A 221 -8.51 -16.39 -11.90
N GLN A 222 -9.47 -15.46 -11.93
CA GLN A 222 -9.31 -14.19 -12.65
C GLN A 222 -8.20 -13.34 -12.03
N HIS A 223 -8.07 -13.34 -10.71
CA HIS A 223 -7.04 -12.55 -10.03
C HIS A 223 -5.64 -13.17 -10.09
N ARG A 224 -5.51 -14.51 -10.20
CA ARG A 224 -4.22 -15.15 -10.53
C ARG A 224 -3.69 -14.68 -11.88
N VAL A 225 -4.55 -14.67 -12.90
CA VAL A 225 -4.22 -14.13 -14.23
C VAL A 225 -3.77 -12.68 -14.12
N HIS A 226 -4.50 -11.87 -13.35
CA HIS A 226 -4.13 -10.48 -13.13
C HIS A 226 -2.71 -10.30 -12.57
N HIS A 227 -2.31 -11.13 -11.62
CA HIS A 227 -0.98 -11.10 -11.00
C HIS A 227 0.13 -11.74 -11.83
N ALA A 228 -0.20 -12.36 -12.95
CA ALA A 228 0.74 -13.14 -13.73
C ALA A 228 1.59 -12.25 -14.66
N ILE A 229 2.85 -12.67 -14.85
CA ILE A 229 3.79 -12.06 -15.79
C ILE A 229 3.88 -12.82 -17.12
N ASN A 230 3.04 -13.85 -17.33
CA ASN A 230 2.93 -14.52 -18.63
C ASN A 230 2.51 -13.52 -19.70
N PRO A 231 3.11 -13.52 -20.91
CA PRO A 231 2.80 -12.55 -21.95
C PRO A 231 1.31 -12.40 -22.30
N ILE A 232 0.55 -13.50 -22.26
CA ILE A 232 -0.91 -13.51 -22.52
C ILE A 232 -1.73 -12.84 -21.40
N TYR A 233 -1.19 -12.78 -20.18
CA TYR A 233 -1.88 -12.28 -18.98
C TYR A 233 -1.53 -10.84 -18.62
N ILE A 234 -0.53 -10.23 -19.27
CA ILE A 234 -0.12 -8.85 -19.01
C ILE A 234 -1.28 -7.87 -19.24
N ASP A 235 -1.52 -7.02 -18.23
CA ASP A 235 -2.57 -6.00 -18.19
C ASP A 235 -3.99 -6.54 -18.40
N LYS A 236 -4.28 -7.73 -17.85
CA LYS A 236 -5.59 -8.38 -17.89
C LYS A 236 -6.28 -8.38 -16.52
N ASN A 237 -7.60 -8.56 -16.53
CA ASN A 237 -8.47 -8.73 -15.35
C ASN A 237 -8.27 -7.64 -14.29
N LEU A 238 -8.59 -6.40 -14.63
CA LEU A 238 -8.36 -5.18 -13.85
C LEU A 238 -9.53 -4.80 -12.94
N SER A 239 -10.64 -5.54 -12.97
CA SER A 239 -11.77 -5.30 -12.07
C SER A 239 -11.43 -5.65 -10.63
N ALA A 240 -12.12 -5.01 -9.68
CA ALA A 240 -11.96 -5.27 -8.25
C ALA A 240 -13.03 -6.23 -7.74
N ILE A 241 -14.32 -5.86 -7.84
CA ILE A 241 -15.43 -6.71 -7.38
C ILE A 241 -16.22 -7.27 -8.54
N PHE A 242 -16.75 -6.44 -9.44
CA PHE A 242 -17.56 -6.92 -10.57
C PHE A 242 -16.71 -7.09 -11.83
N CYS A 243 -16.58 -8.32 -12.33
CA CYS A 243 -15.75 -8.62 -13.50
C CYS A 243 -16.35 -8.14 -14.84
N ILE A 244 -17.53 -7.53 -14.82
CA ILE A 244 -18.19 -6.98 -16.01
C ILE A 244 -17.34 -5.90 -16.70
N TRP A 245 -16.59 -5.10 -15.94
CA TRP A 245 -15.76 -4.03 -16.51
C TRP A 245 -14.67 -4.56 -17.43
N ASP A 246 -14.06 -5.69 -17.07
CA ASP A 246 -13.07 -6.35 -17.92
C ASP A 246 -13.63 -6.81 -19.26
N ARG A 247 -14.90 -7.20 -19.29
CA ARG A 247 -15.59 -7.61 -20.52
C ARG A 247 -15.97 -6.40 -21.36
N VAL A 248 -16.56 -5.39 -20.73
CA VAL A 248 -17.00 -4.15 -21.38
C VAL A 248 -15.80 -3.41 -22.02
N PHE A 249 -14.65 -3.40 -21.34
CA PHE A 249 -13.49 -2.63 -21.77
C PHE A 249 -12.34 -3.48 -22.34
N GLY A 250 -12.59 -4.77 -22.62
CA GLY A 250 -11.69 -5.64 -23.38
C GLY A 250 -10.41 -6.06 -22.66
N THR A 251 -10.43 -6.14 -21.32
CA THR A 251 -9.29 -6.56 -20.49
C THR A 251 -9.46 -7.95 -19.87
N PHE A 252 -10.59 -8.63 -20.12
CA PHE A 252 -10.80 -10.00 -19.65
C PHE A 252 -9.83 -10.99 -20.32
N GLN A 253 -9.29 -11.91 -19.52
CA GLN A 253 -8.53 -13.08 -19.96
C GLN A 253 -8.81 -14.24 -19.01
N GLU A 254 -9.18 -15.38 -19.55
CA GLU A 254 -9.38 -16.60 -18.75
C GLU A 254 -8.03 -17.20 -18.34
N GLU A 255 -7.98 -17.83 -17.17
CA GLU A 255 -6.86 -18.69 -16.76
C GLU A 255 -6.85 -19.95 -17.62
N LEU A 256 -5.74 -20.22 -18.30
CA LEU A 256 -5.59 -21.37 -19.17
C LEU A 256 -4.77 -22.46 -18.48
N ASP A 257 -5.20 -23.72 -18.62
CA ASP A 257 -4.54 -24.85 -17.96
C ASP A 257 -3.16 -25.16 -18.59
N ASP A 258 -2.98 -24.86 -19.87
CA ASP A 258 -1.73 -25.02 -20.62
C ASP A 258 -0.73 -23.86 -20.44
N GLU A 259 -1.18 -22.73 -19.89
CA GLU A 259 -0.36 -21.56 -19.56
C GLU A 259 -0.54 -21.19 -18.08
N PRO A 260 0.02 -21.97 -17.13
CA PRO A 260 -0.15 -21.72 -15.71
C PRO A 260 0.44 -20.36 -15.29
N PRO A 261 -0.26 -19.57 -14.45
CA PRO A 261 0.22 -18.28 -13.97
C PRO A 261 1.58 -18.32 -13.28
N VAL A 262 2.47 -17.42 -13.68
CA VAL A 262 3.75 -17.14 -13.00
C VAL A 262 3.70 -15.72 -12.44
N TYR A 263 3.96 -15.54 -11.15
CA TYR A 263 3.78 -14.25 -10.46
C TYR A 263 5.04 -13.39 -10.44
N GLY A 264 4.94 -12.19 -9.84
CA GLY A 264 6.02 -11.22 -9.71
C GLY A 264 5.88 -10.05 -10.68
N VAL A 265 7.01 -9.44 -11.00
CA VAL A 265 7.08 -8.34 -11.97
C VAL A 265 8.18 -8.62 -12.99
N LEU A 266 7.95 -8.21 -14.25
CA LEU A 266 8.90 -8.46 -15.37
C LEU A 266 10.31 -7.92 -15.09
N LYS A 267 10.43 -6.90 -14.23
CA LYS A 267 11.70 -6.40 -13.67
C LYS A 267 11.74 -6.76 -12.19
N PRO A 268 12.35 -7.90 -11.79
CA PRO A 268 12.32 -8.36 -10.40
C PRO A 268 12.85 -7.32 -9.42
N VAL A 269 12.15 -7.15 -8.31
CA VAL A 269 12.48 -6.16 -7.28
C VAL A 269 13.74 -6.53 -6.49
N ASN A 270 14.00 -7.83 -6.33
CA ASN A 270 15.17 -8.41 -5.64
C ASN A 270 15.43 -7.80 -4.25
N THR A 271 14.36 -7.58 -3.48
CA THR A 271 14.42 -7.04 -2.12
C THR A 271 13.14 -7.42 -1.37
N TRP A 272 13.24 -7.61 -0.07
CA TRP A 272 12.10 -7.77 0.84
C TRP A 272 11.61 -6.44 1.41
N ASN A 273 12.32 -5.34 1.16
CA ASN A 273 12.03 -4.05 1.75
C ASN A 273 10.89 -3.32 1.03
N PRO A 274 9.71 -3.17 1.66
CA PRO A 274 8.53 -2.60 1.01
C PRO A 274 8.70 -1.12 0.64
N LEU A 275 9.55 -0.37 1.37
CA LEU A 275 9.82 1.02 1.01
C LEU A 275 10.64 1.09 -0.28
N LEU A 276 11.68 0.26 -0.41
CA LEU A 276 12.49 0.23 -1.63
C LEU A 276 11.62 -0.18 -2.83
N ILE A 277 10.81 -1.22 -2.70
CA ILE A 277 9.91 -1.70 -3.76
C ILE A 277 9.00 -0.57 -4.27
N ASN A 278 8.41 0.22 -3.37
CA ASN A 278 7.50 1.31 -3.71
C ASN A 278 8.13 2.43 -4.56
N PHE A 279 9.46 2.57 -4.57
CA PHE A 279 10.15 3.66 -5.25
C PHE A 279 11.14 3.22 -6.32
N GLN A 280 11.42 1.93 -6.45
CA GLN A 280 12.32 1.39 -7.48
C GLN A 280 11.87 1.75 -8.89
N HIS A 281 10.57 1.65 -9.20
CA HIS A 281 10.08 1.99 -10.54
C HIS A 281 10.20 3.48 -10.84
N ALA A 282 9.77 4.36 -9.92
CA ALA A 282 9.96 5.80 -10.06
C ALA A 282 11.45 6.17 -10.25
N PHE A 283 12.35 5.58 -9.47
CA PHE A 283 13.78 5.80 -9.61
C PHE A 283 14.29 5.39 -11.00
N ASN A 284 13.83 4.25 -11.52
CA ASN A 284 14.18 3.79 -12.86
C ASN A 284 13.68 4.74 -13.96
N VAL A 285 12.46 5.25 -13.84
CA VAL A 285 11.89 6.24 -14.79
C VAL A 285 12.65 7.57 -14.71
N ILE A 286 13.03 8.02 -13.51
CA ILE A 286 13.85 9.23 -13.30
C ILE A 286 15.21 9.08 -13.99
N GLN A 287 15.88 7.93 -13.80
CA GLN A 287 17.16 7.66 -14.46
C GLN A 287 17.02 7.68 -15.99
N ASP A 288 15.98 7.06 -16.53
CA ASP A 288 15.75 7.02 -17.97
C ASP A 288 15.44 8.43 -18.52
N ALA A 289 14.67 9.24 -17.79
CA ALA A 289 14.41 10.65 -18.12
C ALA A 289 15.68 11.52 -18.02
N TYR A 290 16.54 11.26 -17.04
CA TYR A 290 17.81 11.96 -16.89
C TYR A 290 18.78 11.63 -18.04
N ASN A 291 18.91 10.35 -18.38
CA ASN A 291 19.88 9.83 -19.34
C ASN A 291 19.51 10.04 -20.81
N THR A 292 18.23 10.20 -21.15
CA THR A 292 17.84 10.47 -22.55
C THR A 292 18.32 11.85 -23.00
N SER A 293 18.78 11.90 -24.24
CA SER A 293 19.20 13.12 -24.95
C SER A 293 18.01 13.92 -25.50
N SER A 294 16.85 13.30 -25.69
CA SER A 294 15.65 13.95 -26.22
C SER A 294 14.90 14.68 -25.10
N LEU A 295 14.81 16.02 -25.19
CA LEU A 295 14.02 16.83 -24.27
C LEU A 295 12.54 16.40 -24.23
N LYS A 296 11.97 16.03 -25.37
CA LYS A 296 10.61 15.49 -25.45
C LYS A 296 10.46 14.23 -24.62
N ASP A 297 11.46 13.35 -24.65
CA ASP A 297 11.45 12.05 -23.97
C ASP A 297 11.61 12.19 -22.46
N LYS A 298 12.32 13.23 -22.00
CA LYS A 298 12.37 13.60 -20.58
C LYS A 298 10.98 13.86 -19.98
N PHE A 299 10.07 14.45 -20.77
CA PHE A 299 8.72 14.78 -20.31
C PHE A 299 7.67 13.71 -20.65
N ARG A 300 7.68 13.12 -21.84
CA ARG A 300 6.62 12.15 -22.21
C ARG A 300 6.75 10.83 -21.45
N ILE A 301 7.95 10.41 -21.05
CA ILE A 301 8.21 9.10 -20.41
C ILE A 301 7.25 8.79 -19.25
N TRP A 302 6.90 9.81 -18.47
CA TRP A 302 5.99 9.71 -17.32
C TRP A 302 4.58 9.26 -17.70
N PHE A 303 4.12 9.63 -18.90
CA PHE A 303 2.76 9.38 -19.40
C PHE A 303 2.73 8.30 -20.49
N MET A 304 3.89 7.75 -20.87
CA MET A 304 3.97 6.64 -21.82
C MET A 304 3.54 5.32 -21.18
N PRO A 305 3.20 4.30 -21.99
CA PRO A 305 2.82 2.98 -21.51
C PRO A 305 3.84 2.39 -20.54
N THR A 306 3.37 1.65 -19.54
CA THR A 306 4.24 0.99 -18.56
C THR A 306 5.32 0.15 -19.26
N GLY A 307 6.57 0.40 -18.89
CA GLY A 307 7.72 -0.29 -19.48
C GLY A 307 8.30 0.40 -20.72
N TRP A 308 7.64 1.40 -21.31
CA TRP A 308 8.21 2.23 -22.36
C TRP A 308 9.45 2.97 -21.85
N ARG A 309 10.50 3.01 -22.66
CA ARG A 309 11.76 3.71 -22.41
C ARG A 309 12.22 4.43 -23.68
N PRO A 310 12.95 5.55 -23.58
CA PRO A 310 13.56 6.21 -24.73
C PRO A 310 14.55 5.29 -25.45
N THR A 311 14.52 5.28 -26.77
CA THR A 311 15.35 4.38 -27.60
C THR A 311 16.85 4.55 -27.34
N ASP A 312 17.30 5.79 -27.16
CA ASP A 312 18.71 6.09 -26.90
C ASP A 312 19.19 5.62 -25.52
N VAL A 313 18.26 5.40 -24.59
CA VAL A 313 18.52 4.88 -23.25
C VAL A 313 18.48 3.35 -23.23
N ILE A 314 17.62 2.71 -24.01
CA ILE A 314 17.53 1.23 -24.07
C ILE A 314 18.88 0.63 -24.45
N ASP A 315 19.55 1.20 -25.45
CA ASP A 315 20.82 0.69 -25.98
C ASP A 315 21.99 0.98 -25.03
N LYS A 316 22.03 2.18 -24.43
CA LYS A 316 23.13 2.62 -23.56
C LYS A 316 23.02 2.10 -22.12
N PHE A 317 21.80 1.94 -21.63
CA PHE A 317 21.49 1.55 -20.25
C PHE A 317 20.48 0.40 -20.25
N PRO A 318 20.87 -0.81 -20.69
CA PRO A 318 19.98 -1.96 -20.69
C PRO A 318 19.58 -2.33 -19.25
N ARG A 319 18.35 -2.80 -19.09
CA ARG A 319 17.83 -3.32 -17.82
C ARG A 319 17.49 -4.80 -17.99
N ASN A 320 17.76 -5.59 -16.96
CA ASN A 320 17.38 -7.00 -16.98
C ASN A 320 15.85 -7.12 -16.88
N ILE A 321 15.25 -7.82 -17.83
CA ILE A 321 13.81 -8.07 -17.91
C ILE A 321 13.64 -9.57 -18.12
N ILE A 322 12.71 -10.18 -17.39
CA ILE A 322 12.34 -11.58 -17.60
C ILE A 322 11.73 -11.73 -19.00
N LYS A 323 12.35 -12.55 -19.84
CA LYS A 323 11.83 -12.90 -21.17
C LYS A 323 10.95 -14.13 -21.14
N ASP A 324 11.33 -15.10 -20.31
CA ASP A 324 10.59 -16.33 -20.09
C ASP A 324 10.26 -16.45 -18.59
N PRO A 325 8.99 -16.27 -18.21
CA PRO A 325 8.53 -16.39 -16.83
C PRO A 325 8.86 -17.74 -16.17
N HIS A 326 8.81 -18.84 -16.91
CA HIS A 326 8.92 -20.18 -16.33
C HIS A 326 10.35 -20.56 -15.94
N THR A 327 11.36 -19.87 -16.50
CA THR A 327 12.78 -20.13 -16.22
C THR A 327 13.39 -19.18 -15.20
N ARG A 328 12.60 -18.26 -14.64
CA ARG A 328 13.11 -17.26 -13.69
C ARG A 328 13.49 -17.88 -12.35
N SER A 329 14.59 -17.40 -11.76
CA SER A 329 14.93 -17.70 -10.37
C SER A 329 14.22 -16.74 -9.42
N LYS A 330 13.50 -17.26 -8.44
CA LYS A 330 12.89 -16.45 -7.37
C LYS A 330 13.97 -15.87 -6.43
N TYR A 331 13.73 -14.67 -5.94
CA TYR A 331 14.54 -14.00 -4.93
C TYR A 331 14.41 -14.73 -3.59
N GLY A 332 15.55 -15.09 -3.02
CA GLY A 332 15.60 -15.86 -1.78
C GLY A 332 17.04 -16.08 -1.34
N PRO A 333 17.66 -15.10 -0.66
CA PRO A 333 18.95 -15.31 0.01
C PRO A 333 18.92 -16.52 0.96
N ASN A 334 20.09 -17.07 1.27
CA ASN A 334 20.18 -18.15 2.26
C ASN A 334 20.21 -17.58 3.67
N TYR A 335 19.30 -18.06 4.53
CA TYR A 335 19.15 -17.57 5.90
C TYR A 335 19.58 -18.62 6.92
N SER A 336 20.47 -18.22 7.83
CA SER A 336 20.73 -18.99 9.04
C SER A 336 19.51 -19.00 9.97
N PHE A 337 19.44 -19.99 10.87
CA PHE A 337 18.39 -20.03 11.89
C PHE A 337 18.37 -18.75 12.74
N PHE A 338 19.54 -18.22 13.08
CA PHE A 338 19.67 -16.96 13.82
C PHE A 338 19.02 -15.78 13.08
N LEU A 339 19.25 -15.63 11.77
CA LEU A 339 18.63 -14.55 11.00
C LEU A 339 17.11 -14.70 10.90
N LYS A 340 16.59 -15.93 10.82
CA LYS A 340 15.13 -16.18 10.89
C LYS A 340 14.56 -15.80 12.26
N PHE A 341 15.28 -16.10 13.35
CA PHE A 341 14.88 -15.69 14.69
C PHE A 341 14.86 -14.16 14.82
N VAL A 342 15.90 -13.47 14.36
CA VAL A 342 15.96 -12.00 14.30
C VAL A 342 14.78 -11.46 13.48
N ALA A 343 14.42 -12.14 12.40
CA ALA A 343 13.25 -11.79 11.60
C ALA A 343 11.94 -11.82 12.37
N VAL A 344 11.68 -12.91 13.09
CA VAL A 344 10.49 -13.02 13.95
C VAL A 344 10.53 -11.98 15.07
N PHE A 345 11.68 -11.78 15.72
CA PHE A 345 11.84 -10.82 16.81
C PHE A 345 11.41 -9.41 16.38
N HIS A 346 12.01 -8.87 15.33
CA HIS A 346 11.65 -7.54 14.84
C HIS A 346 10.19 -7.47 14.38
N PHE A 347 9.72 -8.49 13.65
CA PHE A 347 8.36 -8.49 13.15
C PHE A 347 7.33 -8.45 14.30
N VAL A 348 7.50 -9.30 15.33
CA VAL A 348 6.61 -9.33 16.50
C VAL A 348 6.66 -8.00 17.26
N SER A 349 7.86 -7.47 17.50
CA SER A 349 8.01 -6.19 18.20
C SER A 349 7.41 -5.02 17.42
N ILE A 350 7.57 -4.97 16.10
CA ILE A 350 6.96 -3.93 15.26
C ILE A 350 5.43 -4.06 15.26
N ASN A 351 4.88 -5.27 15.21
CA ASN A 351 3.42 -5.46 15.32
C ASN A 351 2.90 -5.01 16.68
N PHE A 352 3.65 -5.21 17.76
CA PHE A 352 3.31 -4.65 19.07
C PHE A 352 3.26 -3.11 19.02
N LEU A 353 4.24 -2.44 18.39
CA LEU A 353 4.22 -0.98 18.20
C LEU A 353 3.00 -0.53 17.39
N VAL A 354 2.68 -1.23 16.29
CA VAL A 354 1.51 -0.91 15.46
C VAL A 354 0.21 -1.09 16.23
N TYR A 355 0.06 -2.19 16.98
CA TYR A 355 -1.11 -2.43 17.80
C TYR A 355 -1.28 -1.32 18.86
N PHE A 356 -0.20 -0.94 19.53
CA PHE A 356 -0.21 0.17 20.48
C PHE A 356 -0.62 1.48 19.80
N PHE A 357 -0.05 1.78 18.63
CA PHE A 357 -0.36 2.98 17.86
C PHE A 357 -1.84 3.05 17.48
N LEU A 358 -2.40 1.98 16.91
CA LEU A 358 -3.78 1.96 16.46
C LEU A 358 -4.78 1.98 17.62
N SER A 359 -4.51 1.24 18.70
CA SER A 359 -5.41 1.17 19.85
C SER A 359 -5.53 2.49 20.61
N ASN A 360 -4.50 3.34 20.54
CA ASN A 360 -4.46 4.63 21.21
C ASN A 360 -4.61 5.82 20.25
N PHE A 361 -4.87 5.57 18.97
CA PHE A 361 -4.82 6.58 17.91
C PHE A 361 -5.73 7.79 18.16
N SER A 362 -6.91 7.59 18.74
CA SER A 362 -7.88 8.65 19.02
C SER A 362 -7.57 9.47 20.28
N ILE A 363 -6.69 8.97 21.15
CA ILE A 363 -6.40 9.57 22.46
C ILE A 363 -5.11 10.40 22.41
N VAL A 364 -4.12 9.93 21.63
CA VAL A 364 -2.80 10.56 21.58
C VAL A 364 -2.80 11.86 20.75
N GLU A 365 -1.87 12.76 21.06
CA GLU A 365 -1.67 14.00 20.33
C GLU A 365 -1.10 13.77 18.91
N ASP A 366 -1.37 14.69 17.98
CA ASP A 366 -0.97 14.54 16.58
C ASP A 366 0.56 14.51 16.39
N ASP A 367 1.32 15.25 17.21
CA ASP A 367 2.78 15.23 17.19
C ASP A 367 3.33 13.85 17.60
N PHE A 368 2.72 13.23 18.63
CA PHE A 368 3.02 11.86 19.02
C PHE A 368 2.73 10.92 17.84
N LYS A 369 1.55 11.05 17.19
CA LYS A 369 1.17 10.16 16.08
C LYS A 369 2.20 10.18 14.96
N LEU A 370 2.61 11.38 14.56
CA LEU A 370 3.55 11.55 13.46
C LEU A 370 4.93 10.96 13.81
N LEU A 371 5.49 11.32 14.97
CA LEU A 371 6.81 10.85 15.38
C LEU A 371 6.83 9.34 15.62
N PHE A 372 5.80 8.80 16.28
CA PHE A 372 5.70 7.36 16.53
C PHE A 372 5.49 6.59 15.22
N GLY A 373 4.68 7.10 14.30
CA GLY A 373 4.52 6.53 12.96
C GLY A 373 5.85 6.50 12.19
N ILE A 374 6.65 7.57 12.26
CA ILE A 374 8.00 7.61 11.68
C ILE A 374 8.91 6.55 12.31
N ILE A 375 8.90 6.38 13.64
CA ILE A 375 9.68 5.33 14.32
C ILE A 375 9.34 3.95 13.75
N ILE A 376 8.06 3.62 13.60
CA ILE A 376 7.63 2.33 13.07
C ILE A 376 8.04 2.19 11.60
N PHE A 377 7.88 3.23 10.80
CA PHE A 377 8.23 3.21 9.37
C PHE A 377 9.72 2.97 9.15
N ILE A 378 10.58 3.66 9.90
CA ILE A 378 12.04 3.47 9.87
C ILE A 378 12.39 2.08 10.44
N ALA A 379 11.63 1.57 11.42
CA ALA A 379 11.83 0.21 11.94
C ALA A 379 11.57 -0.85 10.89
N VAL A 380 10.48 -0.74 10.12
CA VAL A 380 10.21 -1.64 8.99
C VAL A 380 11.34 -1.57 7.96
N PHE A 381 11.80 -0.37 7.61
CA PHE A 381 12.89 -0.20 6.65
C PHE A 381 14.19 -0.89 7.10
N GLY A 382 14.65 -0.62 8.31
CA GLY A 382 15.92 -1.19 8.78
C GLY A 382 15.85 -2.69 8.97
N PHE A 383 14.75 -3.18 9.53
CA PHE A 383 14.48 -4.60 9.69
C PHE A 383 14.47 -5.35 8.34
N THR A 384 13.68 -4.89 7.37
CA THR A 384 13.58 -5.56 6.07
C THR A 384 14.88 -5.45 5.26
N SER A 385 15.66 -4.38 5.45
CA SER A 385 17.01 -4.29 4.89
C SER A 385 17.98 -5.31 5.49
N LEU A 386 17.79 -5.69 6.76
CA LEU A 386 18.53 -6.78 7.37
C LEU A 386 18.15 -8.13 6.76
N LEU A 387 16.88 -8.32 6.38
CA LEU A 387 16.43 -9.52 5.65
C LEU A 387 17.01 -9.62 4.24
N ASP A 388 17.33 -8.48 3.62
CA ASP A 388 18.09 -8.41 2.37
C ASP A 388 19.60 -8.53 2.57
N LEU A 389 20.02 -8.70 3.83
CA LEU A 389 21.41 -8.86 4.22
C LEU A 389 22.27 -7.62 3.85
N TYR A 390 21.72 -6.41 3.72
CA TYR A 390 22.54 -5.26 3.39
C TYR A 390 23.67 -5.04 4.42
N LYS A 391 24.91 -4.82 3.95
CA LYS A 391 26.09 -4.65 4.83
C LYS A 391 25.96 -3.47 5.79
N TRP A 392 25.18 -2.46 5.42
CA TRP A 392 24.92 -1.27 6.22
C TRP A 392 23.74 -1.45 7.20
N ALA A 393 22.87 -2.44 6.99
CA ALA A 393 21.63 -2.60 7.76
C ALA A 393 21.85 -2.78 9.28
N PRO A 394 22.84 -3.56 9.77
CA PRO A 394 23.10 -3.65 11.21
C PRO A 394 23.51 -2.30 11.84
N TYR A 395 24.32 -1.50 11.14
CA TYR A 395 24.70 -0.17 11.63
C TYR A 395 23.50 0.77 11.67
N PHE A 396 22.65 0.70 10.63
CA PHE A 396 21.41 1.44 10.57
C PHE A 396 20.46 1.07 11.72
N GLU A 397 20.27 -0.22 11.99
CA GLU A 397 19.43 -0.70 13.10
C GLU A 397 19.93 -0.21 14.46
N MET A 398 21.25 -0.19 14.68
CA MET A 398 21.83 0.35 15.90
C MET A 398 21.55 1.85 16.07
N ILE A 399 21.81 2.66 15.03
CA ILE A 399 21.56 4.10 15.05
C ILE A 399 20.08 4.41 15.23
N ARG A 400 19.23 3.75 14.45
CA ARG A 400 17.77 3.92 14.49
C ARG A 400 17.22 3.61 15.88
N SER A 401 17.65 2.49 16.48
CA SER A 401 17.16 2.08 17.80
C SER A 401 17.58 3.06 18.88
N PHE A 402 18.82 3.55 18.84
CA PHE A 402 19.28 4.62 19.74
C PHE A 402 18.45 5.90 19.58
N MET A 403 18.23 6.35 18.33
CA MET A 403 17.42 7.54 18.05
C MET A 403 15.96 7.35 18.49
N SER A 404 15.40 6.15 18.34
CA SER A 404 14.02 5.85 18.74
C SER A 404 13.86 5.96 20.26
N ILE A 405 14.84 5.51 21.05
CA ILE A 405 14.85 5.67 22.51
C ILE A 405 14.88 7.17 22.88
N LEU A 406 15.73 7.96 22.22
CA LEU A 406 15.81 9.41 22.47
C LEU A 406 14.50 10.12 22.15
N VAL A 407 13.86 9.76 21.02
CA VAL A 407 12.58 10.34 20.62
C VAL A 407 11.47 9.94 21.60
N LEU A 408 11.38 8.68 22.02
CA LEU A 408 10.40 8.25 23.02
C LEU A 408 10.59 8.94 24.37
N TYR A 409 11.84 9.19 24.78
CA TYR A 409 12.13 9.98 25.97
C TYR A 409 11.72 11.45 25.81
N TYR A 410 11.91 12.03 24.63
CA TYR A 410 11.57 13.43 24.35
C TYR A 410 10.06 13.68 24.31
N ILE A 411 9.28 12.78 23.68
CA ILE A 411 7.84 13.00 23.45
C ILE A 411 7.06 13.05 24.78
N ASN A 412 7.56 12.40 25.86
CA ASN A 412 7.14 12.56 27.27
C ASN A 412 5.64 12.86 27.50
N ASP A 413 4.75 12.15 26.79
CA ASP A 413 3.31 12.30 26.94
C ASP A 413 2.92 11.75 28.33
N GLN A 414 2.57 12.68 29.23
CA GLN A 414 2.32 12.37 30.64
C GLN A 414 1.14 11.41 30.82
N TYR A 415 0.13 11.49 29.94
CA TYR A 415 -1.01 10.59 29.98
C TYR A 415 -0.59 9.17 29.61
N LEU A 416 0.17 9.03 28.52
CA LEU A 416 0.65 7.73 28.07
C LEU A 416 1.64 7.09 29.04
N LEU A 417 2.59 7.86 29.59
CA LEU A 417 3.58 7.34 30.54
C LEU A 417 2.96 6.88 31.85
N THR A 418 1.88 7.53 32.30
CA THR A 418 1.17 7.15 33.52
C THR A 418 0.36 5.89 33.32
N ASN A 419 -0.34 5.76 32.18
CA ASN A 419 -1.29 4.67 31.94
C ASN A 419 -0.69 3.44 31.24
N TYR A 420 0.44 3.58 30.52
CA TYR A 420 1.04 2.54 29.67
C TYR A 420 2.53 2.30 29.98
N ASN A 421 2.94 2.44 31.24
CA ASN A 421 4.34 2.30 31.65
C ASN A 421 4.96 0.94 31.25
N SER A 422 4.19 -0.15 31.36
CA SER A 422 4.66 -1.49 30.98
C SER A 422 4.93 -1.60 29.48
N GLU A 423 4.05 -1.04 28.65
CA GLU A 423 4.19 -1.02 27.20
C GLU A 423 5.42 -0.21 26.79
N PHE A 424 5.59 1.01 27.35
CA PHE A 424 6.80 1.81 27.10
C PHE A 424 8.07 1.07 27.49
N THR A 425 8.07 0.37 28.64
CA THR A 425 9.21 -0.46 29.06
C THR A 425 9.53 -1.54 28.03
N LEU A 426 8.51 -2.23 27.48
CA LEU A 426 8.69 -3.21 26.42
C LEU A 426 9.21 -2.59 25.12
N MET A 427 8.77 -1.39 24.75
CA MET A 427 9.28 -0.67 23.58
C MET A 427 10.76 -0.32 23.73
N ILE A 428 11.15 0.24 24.88
CA ILE A 428 12.56 0.55 25.17
C ILE A 428 13.41 -0.72 25.16
N LEU A 429 12.92 -1.80 25.77
CA LEU A 429 13.60 -3.10 25.74
C LEU A 429 13.80 -3.61 24.31
N TYR A 430 12.79 -3.49 23.44
CA TYR A 430 12.93 -3.85 22.02
C TYR A 430 14.09 -3.10 21.35
N PHE A 431 14.17 -1.78 21.51
CA PHE A 431 15.24 -0.99 20.89
C PHE A 431 16.62 -1.32 21.48
N ILE A 432 16.73 -1.58 22.78
CA ILE A 432 17.99 -2.02 23.42
C ILE A 432 18.41 -3.39 22.86
N LEU A 433 17.50 -4.35 22.79
CA LEU A 433 17.78 -5.67 22.23
C LEU A 433 18.13 -5.60 20.75
N SER A 434 17.51 -4.70 19.97
CA SER A 434 17.88 -4.45 18.57
C SER A 434 19.32 -3.95 18.43
N ILE A 435 19.78 -3.06 19.32
CA ILE A 435 21.19 -2.61 19.37
C ILE A 435 22.12 -3.80 19.64
N ILE A 436 21.78 -4.64 20.62
CA ILE A 436 22.60 -5.81 20.99
C ILE A 436 22.67 -6.81 19.83
N ILE A 437 21.52 -7.16 19.22
CA ILE A 437 21.45 -8.06 18.07
C ILE A 437 22.28 -7.51 16.90
N SER A 438 22.13 -6.22 16.59
CA SER A 438 22.88 -5.57 15.51
C SER A 438 24.39 -5.60 15.78
N THR A 439 24.80 -5.38 17.03
CA THR A 439 26.19 -5.49 17.47
C THR A 439 26.73 -6.90 17.27
N ILE A 440 25.97 -7.93 17.66
CA ILE A 440 26.33 -9.34 17.44
C ILE A 440 26.51 -9.62 15.94
N ILE A 441 25.60 -9.15 15.09
CA ILE A 441 25.71 -9.37 13.62
C ILE A 441 26.97 -8.70 13.05
N ILE A 442 27.33 -7.51 13.54
CA ILE A 442 28.55 -6.80 13.11
C ILE A 442 29.80 -7.58 13.50
N PHE A 443 29.90 -8.05 14.74
CA PHE A 443 31.08 -8.75 15.24
C PHE A 443 31.23 -10.17 14.67
N TYR A 444 30.13 -10.89 14.48
CA TYR A 444 30.13 -12.28 13.97
C TYR A 444 29.83 -12.37 12.46
N LYS A 445 30.09 -11.29 11.71
CA LYS A 445 29.81 -11.14 10.26
C LYS A 445 30.29 -12.33 9.43
N ASN A 446 31.45 -12.89 9.76
CA ASN A 446 32.04 -14.04 9.05
C ASN A 446 31.37 -15.39 9.36
N HIS A 447 30.49 -15.49 10.35
CA HIS A 447 29.73 -16.71 10.67
C HIS A 447 28.23 -16.57 10.39
N VAL A 448 27.70 -15.34 10.46
CA VAL A 448 26.25 -15.07 10.31
C VAL A 448 25.88 -14.77 8.86
N LEU A 449 26.80 -14.23 8.06
CA LEU A 449 26.50 -13.67 6.73
C LEU A 449 27.29 -14.31 5.57
N ILE A 450 27.75 -15.56 5.72
CA ILE A 450 28.49 -16.27 4.66
C ILE A 450 27.54 -16.64 3.50
N ARG A 451 27.34 -15.68 2.58
CA ARG A 451 27.30 -15.82 1.11
C ARG A 451 26.75 -14.52 0.51
N PHE A 452 27.55 -13.46 0.59
CA PHE A 452 27.33 -12.31 -0.30
C PHE A 452 27.95 -12.60 -1.65
N GLY A 453 27.12 -13.02 -2.61
CA GLY A 453 27.41 -12.70 -4.00
C GLY A 453 27.42 -11.18 -4.14
N ASN A 454 28.45 -10.64 -4.77
CA ASN A 454 28.61 -9.20 -5.03
C ASN A 454 27.46 -8.64 -5.88
N LYS A 455 26.36 -8.22 -5.25
CA LYS A 455 25.34 -7.27 -5.76
C LYS A 455 24.72 -6.67 -4.49
N ILE A 456 24.71 -5.38 -4.17
CA ILE A 456 24.65 -4.14 -4.94
C ILE A 456 25.47 -3.09 -4.16
N THR A 457 26.40 -2.43 -4.84
CA THR A 457 26.83 -1.05 -4.52
C THR A 457 25.88 -0.07 -5.18
#